data_AF-A0A699Z2N5-F1
#
_entry.id   AF-A0A699Z2N5-F1
#
_cell.length_a   1.000
_cell.length_b   1.000
_cell.length_c   1.000
_cell.angle_alpha   90.00
_cell.angle_beta   90.00
_cell.angle_gamma   90.00
#
_symmetry.space_group_name_H-M   'P 1'
#
loop_
_entity.id
_entity.type
_entity.pdbx_description
1 polymer ?
#
loop_
_entity_poly.entity_id
_entity_poly.type
_entity_poly.pdbx_seq_one_letter_code
_entity_poly.pdbx_strand_id
1 'polypeptide(L)'
;MVIGTPCPPIGGLTFIKGAPFAVPGPPGHGRVLVLEFWATWCGPCVQTVPHLTEIQHAYRERGVTVLGISTENNVQKVRQFVDSKGSTMDYTVAVDLGGEATEGQPGEV
;
A
#
# COMPACT_ATOMS: atom_id res chain seq x y z
N MET A 1 0.90 14.69 5.77
CA MET A 1 1.97 13.91 6.41
C MET A 1 3.16 14.83 6.67
N VAL A 2 3.64 14.95 7.92
CA VAL A 2 4.86 15.70 8.27
C VAL A 2 5.92 14.70 8.69
N ILE A 3 7.17 14.89 8.26
CA ILE A 3 8.27 14.03 8.67
C ILE A 3 8.47 14.18 10.19
N GLY A 4 8.39 13.05 10.92
CA GLY A 4 8.59 13.01 12.38
C GLY A 4 7.32 12.91 13.23
N THR A 5 6.13 13.11 12.66
CA THR A 5 4.86 12.81 13.35
C THR A 5 4.50 11.33 13.22
N PRO A 6 3.87 10.70 14.22
CA PRO A 6 3.36 9.33 14.07
C PRO A 6 2.43 9.24 12.87
N CYS A 7 2.50 8.12 12.15
CA CYS A 7 1.54 7.84 11.07
C CYS A 7 0.14 7.85 11.67
N PRO A 8 -0.82 8.62 11.12
CA PRO A 8 -2.22 8.51 11.49
C PRO A 8 -2.68 7.06 11.37
N PRO A 9 -3.63 6.60 12.20
CA PRO A 9 -4.19 5.28 12.05
C PRO A 9 -4.87 5.16 10.68
N ILE A 10 -4.37 4.24 9.86
CA ILE A 10 -4.92 3.98 8.54
C ILE A 10 -5.94 2.83 8.68
N GLY A 11 -7.22 3.15 8.53
CA GLY A 11 -8.35 2.21 8.53
C GLY A 11 -8.90 1.95 7.13
N GLY A 12 -9.99 1.17 7.03
CA GLY A 12 -10.78 1.06 5.80
C GLY A 12 -10.18 0.26 4.64
N LEU A 13 -8.99 -0.32 4.81
CA LEU A 13 -8.28 -1.02 3.75
C LEU A 13 -8.82 -2.43 3.49
N THR A 14 -9.24 -2.67 2.25
CA THR A 14 -9.62 -4.01 1.77
C THR A 14 -8.44 -4.69 1.09
N PHE A 15 -7.83 -5.66 1.75
CA PHE A 15 -6.69 -6.40 1.20
C PHE A 15 -7.15 -7.37 0.12
N ILE A 16 -6.59 -7.22 -1.09
CA ILE A 16 -6.90 -8.07 -2.25
C ILE A 16 -5.76 -9.06 -2.56
N LYS A 17 -4.55 -8.75 -2.11
CA LYS A 17 -3.35 -9.60 -2.24
C LYS A 17 -2.46 -9.46 -1.02
N GLY A 18 -1.96 -10.59 -0.51
CA GLY A 18 -1.11 -10.63 0.68
C GLY A 18 -1.92 -10.76 1.98
N ALA A 19 -1.19 -10.88 3.10
CA ALA A 19 -1.82 -10.96 4.41
C ALA A 19 -2.25 -9.56 4.88
N PRO A 20 -3.45 -9.41 5.47
CA PRO A 20 -3.82 -8.17 6.13
C PRO A 20 -2.87 -7.92 7.29
N PHE A 21 -2.30 -6.72 7.35
CA PHE A 21 -1.48 -6.30 8.48
C PHE A 21 -1.89 -4.89 8.91
N ALA A 22 -1.89 -4.66 10.22
CA ALA A 22 -2.08 -3.32 10.76
C ALA A 22 -0.84 -2.49 10.40
N VAL A 23 -1.06 -1.30 9.84
CA VAL A 23 0.00 -0.31 9.65
C VAL A 23 0.67 -0.11 11.02
N PRO A 24 1.97 -0.46 11.16
CA PRO A 24 2.62 -0.37 12.46
C PRO A 24 2.56 1.09 12.92
N GLY A 25 2.23 1.27 14.19
CA GLY A 25 2.27 2.56 14.88
C GLY A 25 3.70 3.16 14.92
N PRO A 26 3.93 4.19 15.74
CA PRO A 26 5.04 5.14 15.61
C PRO A 26 6.41 4.53 15.28
N PRO A 27 7.25 5.25 14.50
CA PRO A 27 8.56 4.78 14.07
C PRO A 27 9.42 4.44 15.29
N GLY A 28 9.61 3.15 15.53
CA GLY A 28 10.34 2.66 16.71
C GLY A 28 10.60 1.15 16.74
N HIS A 29 9.93 0.36 15.90
CA HIS A 29 9.94 -1.10 15.97
C HIS A 29 10.71 -1.80 14.82
N GLY A 30 11.79 -1.19 14.32
CA GLY A 30 12.70 -1.83 13.35
C GLY A 30 12.05 -2.30 12.05
N ARG A 31 10.85 -1.82 11.75
CA ARG A 31 10.06 -2.17 10.56
C ARG A 31 9.74 -0.89 9.79
N VAL A 32 10.00 -0.92 8.49
CA VAL A 32 9.77 0.19 7.58
C VAL A 32 8.61 -0.19 6.67
N LEU A 33 7.56 0.62 6.65
CA LEU A 33 6.45 0.45 5.72
C LEU A 33 6.61 1.45 4.58
N VAL A 34 6.67 0.94 3.35
CA VAL A 34 6.62 1.73 2.12
C VAL A 34 5.17 1.71 1.63
N LEU A 35 4.52 2.88 1.68
CA LEU A 35 3.19 3.08 1.13
C LEU A 35 3.32 3.57 -0.31
N GLU A 36 2.62 2.92 -1.23
CA GLU A 36 2.53 3.36 -2.62
C GLU A 36 1.06 3.49 -3.02
N PHE A 37 0.66 4.70 -3.42
CA PHE A 37 -0.70 4.96 -3.88
C PHE A 37 -0.74 4.88 -5.41
N TRP A 38 -1.57 3.98 -5.96
CA TRP A 38 -1.57 3.69 -7.39
C TRP A 38 -2.96 3.42 -7.95
N ALA A 39 -3.06 3.44 -9.27
CA ALA A 39 -4.26 3.10 -10.00
C ALA A 39 -3.93 2.34 -11.29
N THR A 40 -4.85 1.50 -11.77
CA THR A 40 -4.71 0.71 -12.99
C THR A 40 -4.52 1.56 -14.25
N TRP A 41 -4.99 2.80 -14.22
CA TRP A 41 -4.85 3.79 -15.30
C TRP A 41 -3.63 4.72 -15.12
N CYS A 42 -2.93 4.65 -13.99
CA CYS A 42 -1.74 5.45 -13.74
C CYS A 42 -0.52 4.81 -14.43
N GLY A 43 -0.26 5.21 -15.68
CA GLY A 43 0.88 4.70 -16.46
C GLY A 43 2.21 4.72 -15.72
N PRO A 44 2.63 5.84 -15.09
CA PRO A 44 3.85 5.90 -14.29
C PRO A 44 3.85 4.94 -13.10
N CYS A 45 2.74 4.83 -12.35
CA CYS A 45 2.65 3.93 -11.20
C CYS A 45 2.79 2.45 -11.63
N VAL A 46 2.21 2.09 -12.77
CA VAL A 46 2.33 0.73 -13.32
C VAL A 46 3.77 0.40 -13.74
N GLN A 47 4.55 1.41 -14.15
CA GLN A 47 5.97 1.23 -14.47
C GLN A 47 6.84 1.08 -13.22
N THR A 48 6.40 1.59 -12.06
CA THR A 48 7.14 1.46 -10.78
C THR A 48 6.90 0.14 -10.06
N VAL A 49 5.82 -0.58 -10.36
CA VAL A 49 5.49 -1.91 -9.82
C VAL A 49 6.68 -2.89 -9.76
N PRO A 50 7.45 -3.15 -10.84
CA PRO A 50 8.59 -4.07 -10.77
C PRO A 50 9.67 -3.63 -9.78
N HIS A 51 9.95 -2.32 -9.71
CA HIS A 51 10.93 -1.78 -8.75
C HIS A 51 10.46 -1.91 -7.30
N LEU A 52 9.16 -1.78 -7.05
CA LEU A 52 8.58 -2.01 -5.73
C LEU A 52 8.68 -3.48 -5.30
N THR A 53 8.50 -4.41 -6.24
CA THR A 53 8.74 -5.83 -6.00
C THR A 53 10.22 -6.11 -5.68
N GLU A 54 11.15 -5.50 -6.42
CA GLU A 54 12.59 -5.61 -6.13
C GLU A 54 12.93 -5.12 -4.72
N ILE A 55 12.37 -3.97 -4.31
CA ILE A 55 12.54 -3.42 -2.96
C ILE A 55 11.95 -4.36 -1.90
N GLN A 56 10.73 -4.84 -2.13
CA GLN A 56 10.08 -5.80 -1.23
C GLN A 56 10.97 -7.04 -1.03
N HIS A 57 11.55 -7.58 -2.10
CA HIS A 57 12.40 -8.77 -2.04
C HIS A 57 13.74 -8.49 -1.38
N ALA A 58 14.42 -7.40 -1.77
CA ALA A 58 15.75 -7.07 -1.28
C ALA A 58 15.78 -6.69 0.22
N TYR A 59 14.67 -6.14 0.73
CA TYR A 59 14.63 -5.60 2.09
C TYR A 59 13.63 -6.30 3.01
N ARG A 60 12.95 -7.38 2.57
CA ARG A 60 12.02 -8.16 3.40
C ARG A 60 12.64 -8.60 4.72
N GLU A 61 13.86 -9.12 4.68
CA GLU A 61 14.59 -9.62 5.85
C GLU A 61 15.07 -8.50 6.76
N ARG A 62 15.17 -7.27 6.24
CA ARG A 62 15.54 -6.06 6.99
C ARG A 62 14.33 -5.35 7.59
N GLY A 63 13.15 -5.97 7.53
CA GLY A 63 11.91 -5.43 8.09
C GLY A 63 11.22 -4.39 7.20
N VAL A 64 11.58 -4.29 5.90
CA VAL A 64 10.84 -3.44 4.96
C VAL A 64 9.64 -4.21 4.40
N THR A 65 8.48 -3.56 4.37
CA THR A 65 7.26 -4.07 3.74
C THR A 65 6.70 -3.01 2.80
N VAL A 66 6.30 -3.41 1.61
CA VAL A 66 5.64 -2.56 0.60
C VAL A 66 4.15 -2.83 0.61
N LEU A 67 3.35 -1.77 0.66
CA LEU A 67 1.90 -1.79 0.59
C LEU A 67 1.42 -0.87 -0.54
N GLY A 68 0.88 -1.47 -1.59
CA GLY A 68 0.20 -0.74 -2.66
C GLY A 68 -1.25 -0.48 -2.28
N ILE A 69 -1.66 0.79 -2.26
CA ILE A 69 -3.03 1.23 -1.96
C ILE A 69 -3.64 1.78 -3.23
N SER A 70 -4.79 1.25 -3.65
CA SER A 70 -5.57 1.80 -4.75
C SER A 70 -6.88 2.38 -4.24
N THR A 71 -7.28 3.56 -4.73
CA THR A 71 -8.56 4.20 -4.40
C THR A 71 -9.65 3.89 -5.43
N GLU A 72 -9.41 2.93 -6.32
CA GLU A 72 -10.40 2.56 -7.33
C GLU A 72 -11.58 1.81 -6.69
N ASN A 73 -12.78 2.39 -6.82
CA ASN A 73 -14.04 1.78 -6.37
C ASN A 73 -14.31 0.39 -6.98
N ASN A 74 -13.71 0.08 -8.14
CA ASN A 74 -13.89 -1.20 -8.81
C ASN A 74 -12.80 -2.20 -8.38
N VAL A 75 -13.00 -2.79 -7.19
CA VAL A 75 -12.10 -3.79 -6.59
C VAL A 75 -11.82 -4.96 -7.54
N GLN A 76 -12.83 -5.42 -8.29
CA GLN A 76 -12.72 -6.53 -9.23
C GLN A 76 -11.75 -6.20 -10.36
N LYS A 77 -11.82 -4.98 -10.91
CA LYS A 77 -10.89 -4.52 -11.95
C LYS A 77 -9.46 -4.42 -11.42
N VAL A 78 -9.29 -3.88 -10.20
CA VAL A 78 -7.96 -3.82 -9.55
C VAL A 78 -7.42 -5.24 -9.35
N ARG A 79 -8.24 -6.17 -8.85
CA ARG A 79 -7.84 -7.57 -8.66
C ARG A 79 -7.43 -8.23 -9.97
N GLN A 80 -8.22 -8.08 -11.04
CA GLN A 80 -7.87 -8.60 -12.36
C GLN A 80 -6.56 -8.01 -12.88
N PHE A 81 -6.31 -6.73 -12.63
CA PHE A 81 -5.05 -6.10 -13.00
C PHE A 81 -3.87 -6.68 -12.21
N VAL A 82 -4.00 -6.80 -10.90
CA VAL A 82 -2.97 -7.40 -10.03
C VAL A 82 -2.68 -8.85 -10.44
N ASP A 83 -3.73 -9.62 -10.73
CA ASP A 83 -3.63 -10.99 -11.22
C ASP A 83 -2.93 -11.04 -12.59
N SER A 84 -3.24 -10.10 -13.50
CA SER A 84 -2.58 -10.00 -14.81
C SER A 84 -1.09 -9.66 -14.72
N LYS A 85 -0.67 -8.96 -13.66
CA LYS A 85 0.74 -8.64 -13.39
C LYS A 85 1.48 -9.79 -12.73
N GLY A 86 0.77 -10.74 -12.12
CA GLY A 86 1.30 -11.97 -11.55
C GLY A 86 2.46 -11.70 -10.58
N SER A 87 3.63 -12.25 -10.91
CA SER A 87 4.87 -12.14 -10.12
C SER A 87 5.55 -10.77 -10.21
N THR A 88 5.16 -9.91 -11.15
CA THR A 88 5.74 -8.56 -11.28
C THR A 88 5.30 -7.66 -10.12
N MET A 89 4.16 -7.97 -9.50
CA MET A 89 3.58 -7.23 -8.39
C MET A 89 3.52 -8.12 -7.14
N ASP A 90 4.68 -8.55 -6.65
CA ASP A 90 4.79 -9.50 -5.55
C ASP A 90 4.96 -8.81 -4.18
N TYR A 91 3.98 -7.96 -3.86
CA TYR A 91 3.86 -7.27 -2.58
C TYR A 91 2.38 -7.14 -2.18
N THR A 92 2.13 -6.69 -0.96
CA THR A 92 0.77 -6.58 -0.43
C THR A 92 0.01 -5.46 -1.12
N VAL A 93 -1.24 -5.72 -1.51
CA VAL A 93 -2.11 -4.76 -2.18
C VAL A 93 -3.44 -4.64 -1.45
N ALA A 94 -3.81 -3.39 -1.15
CA ALA A 94 -5.08 -3.04 -0.57
C ALA A 94 -5.83 -2.02 -1.44
N VAL A 95 -7.15 -2.02 -1.28
CA VAL A 95 -8.04 -1.02 -1.87
C VAL A 95 -8.63 -0.18 -0.76
N ASP A 96 -8.50 1.14 -0.89
CA ASP A 96 -9.14 2.13 -0.03
C ASP A 96 -10.48 2.54 -0.66
N LEU A 97 -11.56 1.98 -0.12
CA LEU A 97 -12.93 2.26 -0.60
C LEU A 97 -13.55 3.49 0.09
N GLY A 98 -12.97 3.93 1.20
CA GLY A 98 -13.50 5.00 2.06
C GLY A 98 -12.72 6.31 1.98
N GLY A 99 -11.58 6.33 1.30
CA GLY A 99 -10.67 7.48 1.29
C GLY A 99 -9.93 7.67 2.61
N GLU A 100 -10.12 6.81 3.60
CA GLU A 100 -9.59 6.96 4.95
C GLU A 100 -8.05 6.96 4.97
N ALA A 101 -7.43 6.21 4.04
CA ALA A 101 -5.99 6.15 3.89
C ALA A 101 -5.43 7.30 3.04
N THR A 102 -6.25 7.85 2.14
CA THR A 102 -5.81 8.82 1.13
C THR A 102 -6.10 10.27 1.53
N GLU A 103 -7.25 10.52 2.14
CA GLU A 103 -7.69 11.84 2.56
C GLU A 103 -7.20 12.18 3.97
N GLY A 104 -6.81 11.16 4.76
CA GLY A 104 -6.58 11.31 6.19
C GLY A 104 -7.91 11.56 6.90
N GLN A 105 -8.16 10.90 8.01
CA GLN A 105 -9.41 11.04 8.75
C GLN A 105 -9.82 12.52 8.92
N PRO A 106 -11.02 12.94 8.48
CA PRO A 106 -11.58 14.22 8.89
C PRO A 106 -12.05 14.06 10.33
N GLY A 107 -11.17 14.31 11.30
CA GLY A 107 -11.58 14.26 12.70
C GLY A 107 -10.45 14.21 13.71
N GLU A 108 -9.75 15.31 13.89
CA GLU A 108 -9.36 15.75 15.23
C GLU A 108 -9.41 17.28 15.24
N VAL A 109 -10.51 17.80 15.82
CA VAL A 109 -10.64 19.17 16.33
C VAL A 109 -10.36 19.16 17.83
#